data_AF-A0AAT9F5D7-F1
#
_entry.id   AF-A0AAT9F5D7-F1
#
_cell.length_a   1.000
_cell.length_b   1.000
_cell.length_c   1.000
_cell.angle_alpha   90.00
_cell.angle_beta   90.00
_cell.angle_gamma   90.00
#
_symmetry.space_group_name_H-M   'P 1'
#
loop_
_entity.id
_entity.type
_entity.pdbx_description
1 polymer ?
#
loop_
_entity_poly.entity_id
_entity_poly.type
_entity_poly.pdbx_seq_one_letter_code
_entity_poly.pdbx_strand_id
1 'polypeptide(L)'
;MAKITLQRVYDFSAPAPEHCYLIDRLWPRGISKERLTGVQWLKQVAPDDELRKWFHQHTDQWAVFEVRYRQQLAANDAWRPLVALLRQGQALTLLYGSKDTEHNQGVVLREFLLAQL
;
A
#
# COMPACT_ATOMS: atom_id res chain seq x y z
N MET A 1 -18.55 1.62 -8.74
CA MET A 1 -17.85 0.58 -7.94
C MET A 1 -16.46 1.09 -7.63
N ALA A 2 -16.03 1.04 -6.36
CA ALA A 2 -14.69 1.46 -5.98
C ALA A 2 -13.63 0.52 -6.58
N LYS A 3 -12.62 1.10 -7.24
CA LYS A 3 -11.61 0.35 -7.99
C LYS A 3 -10.23 0.60 -7.41
N ILE A 4 -9.62 -0.44 -6.83
CA ILE A 4 -8.25 -0.40 -6.32
C ILE A 4 -7.42 -1.45 -7.04
N THR A 5 -6.38 -1.01 -7.73
CA THR A 5 -5.39 -1.87 -8.39
C THR A 5 -4.16 -1.99 -7.51
N LEU A 6 -3.70 -3.22 -7.25
CA LEU A 6 -2.41 -3.49 -6.64
C LEU A 6 -1.41 -3.83 -7.73
N GLN A 7 -0.27 -3.15 -7.73
CA GLN A 7 0.79 -3.41 -8.70
C GLN A 7 2.14 -3.37 -8.02
N ARG A 8 3.03 -4.27 -8.43
CA ARG A 8 4.42 -4.21 -7.98
C ARG A 8 5.12 -3.04 -8.62
N VAL A 9 5.85 -2.27 -7.81
CA VAL A 9 6.64 -1.13 -8.29
C VAL A 9 7.74 -1.55 -9.28
N TYR A 10 8.21 -2.79 -9.19
CA TYR A 10 9.19 -3.37 -10.10
C TYR A 10 8.64 -3.62 -11.51
N ASP A 11 7.32 -3.82 -11.61
CA ASP A 11 6.59 -4.07 -12.86
C ASP A 11 5.84 -2.81 -13.31
N PHE A 12 6.09 -1.67 -12.67
CA PHE A 12 5.48 -0.40 -13.01
C PHE A 12 6.19 0.28 -14.19
N SER A 13 5.37 0.79 -15.11
CA SER A 13 5.80 1.54 -16.29
C SER A 13 5.03 2.85 -16.37
N ALA A 14 5.72 3.93 -16.68
CA ALA A 14 5.13 5.24 -16.86
C ALA A 14 4.25 5.31 -18.12
N PRO A 15 3.27 6.24 -18.20
CA PRO A 15 2.93 7.24 -17.19
C PRO A 15 2.11 6.68 -16.01
N ALA A 16 2.24 7.30 -14.84
CA ALA A 16 1.42 6.96 -13.67
C ALA A 16 -0.06 7.34 -13.91
N PRO A 17 -1.02 6.49 -13.48
CA PRO A 17 -2.41 6.90 -13.34
C PRO A 17 -2.55 8.10 -12.39
N GLU A 18 -3.64 8.87 -12.53
CA GLU A 18 -3.89 10.09 -11.74
C GLU A 18 -3.74 9.88 -10.23
N HIS A 19 -4.30 8.79 -9.70
CA HIS A 19 -4.27 8.44 -8.27
C HIS A 19 -3.36 7.23 -8.01
N CYS A 20 -2.06 7.40 -8.27
CA CYS A 20 -1.05 6.37 -8.07
C CYS A 20 -0.18 6.64 -6.84
N TYR A 21 -0.11 5.66 -5.93
CA TYR A 21 0.56 5.81 -4.64
C TYR A 21 1.58 4.70 -4.38
N LEU A 22 2.81 5.05 -4.05
CA LEU A 22 3.77 4.14 -3.43
C LEU A 22 3.43 4.00 -1.94
N ILE A 23 3.17 2.78 -1.50
CA ILE A 23 2.71 2.47 -0.13
C ILE A 23 3.76 1.70 0.71
N ASP A 24 5.00 1.61 0.24
CA ASP A 24 6.09 1.09 1.06
C ASP A 24 6.61 2.13 2.04
N ARG A 25 6.95 1.67 3.24
CA ARG A 25 7.62 2.48 4.27
C ARG A 25 8.99 2.99 3.79
N LEU A 26 9.71 2.15 3.05
CA LEU A 26 11.03 2.44 2.50
C LEU A 26 10.95 2.59 0.99
N TRP A 27 11.81 3.44 0.45
CA TRP A 27 11.95 3.55 -1.00
C TRP A 27 12.43 2.20 -1.60
N PRO A 28 11.78 1.69 -2.67
CA PRO A 28 12.13 0.40 -3.24
C PRO A 28 13.54 0.41 -3.85
N ARG A 29 14.32 -0.62 -3.52
CA ARG A 29 15.72 -0.73 -3.98
C ARG A 29 15.77 -0.86 -5.49
N GLY A 30 16.68 -0.13 -6.13
CA GLY A 30 16.91 -0.17 -7.58
C GLY A 30 15.88 0.60 -8.41
N ILE A 31 14.95 1.33 -7.78
CA ILE A 31 13.97 2.17 -8.48
C ILE A 31 14.41 3.63 -8.40
N SER A 32 14.54 4.31 -9.54
CA SER A 32 14.84 5.75 -9.58
C SER A 32 13.59 6.57 -9.26
N LYS A 33 13.78 7.81 -8.76
CA LYS A 33 12.67 8.76 -8.56
C LYS A 33 11.98 9.11 -9.87
N GLU A 34 12.74 9.23 -10.94
CA GLU A 34 12.24 9.53 -12.29
C GLU A 34 11.27 8.45 -12.79
N ARG A 35 11.54 7.16 -12.51
CA ARG A 35 10.64 6.06 -12.87
C ARG A 35 9.27 6.19 -12.21
N LEU A 36 9.21 6.82 -11.03
CA LEU A 36 7.98 7.05 -10.26
C LEU A 36 7.47 8.49 -10.40
N THR A 37 7.80 9.17 -11.50
CA THR A 37 7.23 10.49 -11.80
C THR A 37 5.70 10.40 -11.84
N GLY A 38 5.03 11.29 -11.11
CA GLY A 38 3.58 11.30 -10.96
C GLY A 38 3.03 10.33 -9.90
N VAL A 39 3.87 9.49 -9.29
CA VAL A 39 3.48 8.63 -8.17
C VAL A 39 3.70 9.36 -6.85
N GLN A 40 2.68 9.37 -5.99
CA GLN A 40 2.75 9.97 -4.66
C GLN A 40 3.29 8.95 -3.65
N TRP A 41 4.23 9.35 -2.79
CA TRP A 41 4.74 8.43 -1.76
C TRP A 41 3.99 8.58 -0.43
N LEU A 42 3.11 7.63 -0.14
CA LEU A 42 2.25 7.62 1.04
C LEU A 42 2.79 6.65 2.10
N LYS A 43 4.00 6.90 2.60
CA LYS A 43 4.66 6.02 3.58
C LYS A 43 3.94 5.89 4.92
N GLN A 44 3.00 6.79 5.22
CA GLN A 44 2.27 6.84 6.49
C GLN A 44 1.19 5.76 6.59
N VAL A 45 0.73 5.22 5.45
CA VAL A 45 -0.20 4.08 5.46
C VAL A 45 0.54 2.75 5.53
N ALA A 46 1.86 2.72 5.35
CA ALA A 46 2.65 1.50 5.43
C ALA A 46 2.75 0.97 6.88
N PRO A 47 3.00 -0.34 7.10
CA PRO A 47 3.31 -0.84 8.43
C PRO A 47 4.57 -0.16 8.95
N ASP A 48 4.63 0.05 10.25
CA ASP A 48 5.81 0.65 10.88
C ASP A 48 7.04 -0.26 10.80
N ASP A 49 8.18 0.30 11.21
CA ASP A 49 9.46 -0.41 11.13
C ASP A 49 9.52 -1.66 12.03
N GLU A 50 8.78 -1.66 13.15
CA GLU A 50 8.72 -2.80 14.07
C GLU A 50 7.94 -3.95 13.45
N LEU A 51 6.70 -3.70 13.02
CA LEU A 51 5.83 -4.71 12.41
C LEU A 51 6.40 -5.24 11.10
N ARG A 52 6.99 -4.37 10.28
CA ARG A 52 7.68 -4.77 9.04
C ARG A 52 8.85 -5.73 9.32
N LYS A 53 9.70 -5.42 10.30
CA LYS A 53 10.83 -6.30 10.68
C LYS A 53 10.33 -7.62 11.26
N TRP A 54 9.31 -7.55 12.10
CA TRP A 54 8.70 -8.73 12.71
C TRP A 54 8.14 -9.68 11.64
N PHE A 55 7.40 -9.19 10.65
CA PHE A 55 6.83 -10.03 9.60
C PHE A 55 7.89 -10.65 8.69
N HIS A 56 9.01 -9.95 8.44
CA HIS A 56 10.14 -10.56 7.70
C HIS A 56 10.75 -11.78 8.41
N GLN A 57 10.62 -11.88 9.72
CA GLN A 57 11.12 -13.02 10.51
C GLN A 57 10.06 -14.11 10.71
N HIS A 58 8.78 -13.78 10.54
CA HIS A 58 7.63 -14.65 10.82
C HIS A 58 6.66 -14.67 9.63
N THR A 59 7.19 -14.96 8.44
CA THR A 59 6.41 -14.92 7.18
C THR A 59 5.26 -15.92 7.16
N ASP A 60 5.32 -16.95 8.00
CA ASP A 60 4.27 -17.95 8.24
C ASP A 60 3.11 -17.40 9.09
N GLN A 61 3.30 -16.28 9.79
CA GLN A 61 2.29 -15.68 10.68
C GLN A 61 1.49 -14.55 10.01
N TRP A 62 1.00 -14.81 8.80
CA TRP A 62 0.25 -13.84 8.01
C TRP A 62 -0.97 -13.26 8.75
N ALA A 63 -1.83 -14.11 9.32
CA ALA A 63 -3.04 -13.66 10.00
C ALA A 63 -2.74 -12.70 11.17
N VAL A 64 -1.62 -12.91 11.88
CA VAL A 64 -1.19 -12.02 12.97
C VAL A 64 -0.71 -10.68 12.42
N PHE A 65 0.03 -10.70 11.31
CA PHE A 65 0.45 -9.47 10.62
C PHE A 65 -0.75 -8.64 10.18
N GLU A 66 -1.77 -9.26 9.59
CA GLU A 66 -2.98 -8.55 9.15
C GLU A 66 -3.67 -7.83 10.30
N VAL A 67 -3.88 -8.51 11.43
CA VAL A 67 -4.52 -7.93 12.61
C VAL A 67 -3.72 -6.75 13.14
N ARG A 68 -2.41 -6.92 13.34
CA ARG A 68 -1.54 -5.86 13.84
C ARG A 68 -1.47 -4.66 12.90
N TYR A 69 -1.41 -4.90 11.60
CA TYR A 69 -1.33 -3.82 10.62
C TYR A 69 -2.66 -3.06 10.52
N ARG A 70 -3.81 -3.75 10.56
CA ARG A 70 -5.12 -3.08 10.63
C ARG A 70 -5.27 -2.23 11.89
N GLN A 71 -4.71 -2.64 13.02
CA GLN A 71 -4.67 -1.81 14.23
C GLN A 71 -3.82 -0.54 14.04
N GLN A 72 -2.64 -0.65 13.39
CA GLN A 72 -1.82 0.53 13.06
C GLN A 72 -2.56 1.49 12.11
N LEU A 73 -3.26 0.97 11.12
CA LEU A 73 -4.10 1.76 10.20
C LEU A 73 -5.24 2.46 10.95
N ALA A 74 -5.95 1.76 11.84
CA ALA A 74 -7.03 2.33 12.64
C ALA A 74 -6.55 3.39 13.63
N ALA A 75 -5.29 3.34 14.05
CA ALA A 75 -4.69 4.30 14.97
C ALA A 75 -4.21 5.61 14.29
N ASN A 76 -4.33 5.73 12.96
CA ASN A 76 -3.99 6.96 12.24
C ASN A 76 -5.01 7.28 11.14
N ASP A 77 -4.90 8.47 10.55
CA ASP A 77 -5.86 8.98 9.57
C ASP A 77 -5.28 9.16 8.17
N ALA A 78 -4.05 8.69 7.91
CA ALA A 78 -3.34 8.93 6.66
C ALA A 78 -4.01 8.27 5.43
N TRP A 79 -4.85 7.27 5.66
CA TRP A 79 -5.61 6.55 4.63
C TRP A 79 -6.91 7.28 4.24
N ARG A 80 -7.42 8.22 5.04
CA ARG A 80 -8.71 8.89 4.81
C ARG A 80 -8.83 9.56 3.43
N PRO A 81 -7.80 10.24 2.90
CA PRO A 81 -7.87 10.82 1.56
C PRO A 81 -8.13 9.78 0.47
N LEU A 82 -7.60 8.56 0.61
CA LEU A 82 -7.82 7.48 -0.36
C LEU A 82 -9.30 7.05 -0.36
N VAL A 83 -9.92 6.93 0.81
CA VAL A 83 -11.35 6.60 0.95
C VAL A 83 -12.21 7.71 0.36
N ALA A 84 -11.86 8.98 0.56
CA ALA A 84 -12.56 10.11 -0.03
C ALA A 84 -12.56 10.04 -1.57
N LEU A 85 -11.41 9.75 -2.18
CA LEU A 85 -11.28 9.55 -3.63
C LEU A 85 -12.14 8.38 -4.12
N LEU A 86 -12.12 7.25 -3.43
CA LEU A 86 -12.92 6.08 -3.79
C LEU A 86 -14.42 6.37 -3.71
N ARG A 87 -14.89 7.12 -2.71
CA ARG A 87 -16.29 7.57 -2.59
C ARG A 87 -16.71 8.52 -3.70
N GLN A 88 -15.77 9.28 -4.26
CA GLN A 88 -15.97 10.11 -5.46
C GLN A 88 -15.95 9.28 -6.76
N GLY A 89 -15.80 7.96 -6.69
CA GLY A 89 -15.74 7.07 -7.84
C GLY A 89 -14.37 7.01 -8.54
N GLN A 90 -13.33 7.60 -7.93
CA GLN A 90 -11.98 7.57 -8.47
C GLN A 90 -11.35 6.19 -8.31
N ALA A 91 -10.53 5.78 -9.28
CA ALA A 91 -9.76 4.55 -9.20
C ALA A 91 -8.38 4.82 -8.60
N LEU A 92 -7.92 3.96 -7.70
CA LEU A 92 -6.59 4.05 -7.07
C LEU A 92 -5.66 2.97 -7.60
N THR A 93 -4.37 3.31 -7.76
CA THR A 93 -3.30 2.33 -7.96
C THR A 93 -2.35 2.39 -6.78
N LEU A 94 -2.15 1.27 -6.09
CA LEU A 94 -1.24 1.15 -4.96
C LEU A 94 -0.02 0.32 -5.39
N LEU A 95 1.14 0.97 -5.39
CA LEU A 95 2.42 0.38 -5.72
C LEU A 95 3.13 -0.16 -4.47
N TYR A 96 3.60 -1.41 -4.55
CA TYR A 96 4.33 -2.07 -3.47
C TYR A 96 5.56 -2.82 -3.99
N GLY A 97 6.53 -3.08 -3.11
CA GLY A 97 7.82 -3.69 -3.45
C GLY A 97 7.98 -5.14 -3.00
N SER A 98 7.02 -5.72 -2.28
CA SER A 98 7.08 -7.12 -1.87
C SER A 98 7.21 -8.07 -3.07
N LYS A 99 7.97 -9.14 -2.90
CA LYS A 99 8.03 -10.22 -3.89
C LYS A 99 6.77 -11.11 -3.85
N ASP A 100 6.16 -11.23 -2.68
CA ASP A 100 4.93 -11.97 -2.48
C ASP A 100 3.74 -11.10 -2.90
N THR A 101 2.97 -11.56 -3.88
CA THR A 101 1.80 -10.85 -4.41
C THR A 101 0.52 -11.15 -3.64
N GLU A 102 0.51 -12.21 -2.84
CA GLU A 102 -0.65 -12.71 -2.09
C GLU A 102 -0.59 -12.23 -0.63
N HIS A 103 0.58 -12.31 0.00
CA HIS A 103 0.82 -11.91 1.39
C HIS A 103 1.72 -10.68 1.46
N ASN A 104 1.14 -9.50 1.23
CA ASN A 104 1.84 -8.23 1.36
C ASN A 104 0.94 -7.13 1.94
N GLN A 105 1.57 -6.06 2.43
CA GLN A 105 0.87 -4.93 3.03
C GLN A 105 -0.12 -4.25 2.08
N GLY A 106 0.07 -4.34 0.76
CA GLY A 106 -0.86 -3.78 -0.22
C GLY A 106 -2.21 -4.48 -0.21
N VAL A 107 -2.23 -5.80 -0.03
CA VAL A 107 -3.47 -6.59 0.08
C VAL A 107 -4.27 -6.15 1.30
N VAL A 108 -3.62 -6.08 2.47
CA VAL A 108 -4.28 -5.65 3.71
C VAL A 108 -4.77 -4.22 3.62
N LEU A 109 -3.98 -3.30 3.06
CA LEU A 109 -4.39 -1.89 2.91
C LEU A 109 -5.59 -1.77 1.96
N ARG A 110 -5.60 -2.49 0.83
CA ARG A 110 -6.73 -2.50 -0.10
C ARG A 110 -8.01 -2.95 0.61
N GLU A 111 -7.97 -4.07 1.32
CA GLU A 111 -9.13 -4.60 2.02
C GLU A 111 -9.60 -3.67 3.13
N PHE A 112 -8.66 -3.10 3.89
CA PHE A 112 -8.95 -2.11 4.91
C PHE A 112 -9.68 -0.89 4.33
N LEU A 113 -9.20 -0.33 3.21
CA LEU A 113 -9.82 0.81 2.53
C LEU A 113 -11.23 0.49 2.02
N LEU A 114 -11.42 -0.68 1.41
CA LEU A 114 -12.73 -1.11 0.92
C LEU A 114 -13.74 -1.30 2.06
N ALA A 115 -13.30 -1.72 3.24
CA ALA A 115 -14.15 -1.83 4.42
C ALA A 115 -14.60 -0.48 5.01
N GLN A 116 -14.02 0.64 4.56
CA GLN A 116 -14.41 1.99 4.99
C GLN A 116 -15.43 2.67 4.07
N LEU A 117 -15.80 2.04 2.95
CA LEU A 117 -16.70 2.64 1.96
C LEU A 117 -18.15 2.54 2.40
#